data_AF-A0A5E6Q5K1-F1
#
_entry.id   AF-A0A5E6Q5K1-F1
#
_cell.length_a   1.000
_cell.length_b   1.000
_cell.length_c   1.000
_cell.angle_alpha   90.00
_cell.angle_beta   90.00
_cell.angle_gamma   90.00
#
_symmetry.space_group_name_H-M   'P 1'
#
loop_
_entity.id
_entity.type
_entity.pdbx_description
1 polymer ?
#
loop_
_entity_poly.entity_id
_entity_poly.type
_entity_poly.pdbx_seq_one_letter_code
_entity_poly.pdbx_strand_id
1 'polypeptide(L)'
;MLNSVMVVDDESSIRSAVEQWLSLSGFDVQLFSRADECLAQLPRHFPGVILSDVRMPGMTGLELLAEVQRRDADLPVILLTGHGDVPMAVDAMRDGAYDFLEKPFSPETLLGSLRRALDKRGLVLENRALHEQADNRAKLDATLLGVSRGLQTLRRQVLDLAALPVNVLIRGETGSGKELVARCLHDFGPRADKPFVALNCAAIPEQLFEAELFGHESGAFTGAQGKRIGKLEYADGGTLFLDEIESMPLAQQVKLLRVLQEQKLERLGSNLSIRVDLRIIAATKPDLLDEARAGRFREDLAYRLNVAELRLPPLRERREDIPLLFESFAQNAAERLGRTFPPLSGPQLSHLLSHDWPGNVRELANVAERQVLGLGEPEPAGIDPGQSLAAQQEAFEAHCLRAALTRHKGDVKAVLEELQLPRRTFNEKMQRHGLTREMFL
;
A
#
# COMPACT_ATOMS: atom_id res chain seq x y z
N MET A 1 27.61 7.50 1.15
CA MET A 1 28.14 7.14 -0.19
C MET A 1 28.24 5.64 -0.24
N LEU A 2 27.97 5.04 -1.40
CA LEU A 2 28.18 3.61 -1.59
C LEU A 2 29.67 3.30 -1.49
N ASN A 3 30.01 2.21 -0.82
CA ASN A 3 31.39 1.79 -0.62
C ASN A 3 31.58 0.26 -0.72
N SER A 4 30.56 -0.49 -1.12
CA SER A 4 30.63 -1.95 -1.25
C SER A 4 31.30 -2.37 -2.57
N VAL A 5 32.27 -3.28 -2.49
CA VAL A 5 32.99 -3.83 -3.63
C VAL A 5 33.04 -5.36 -3.51
N MET A 6 32.56 -6.07 -4.52
CA MET A 6 32.78 -7.51 -4.66
C MET A 6 34.01 -7.74 -5.53
N VAL A 7 35.02 -8.44 -5.02
CA VAL A 7 36.27 -8.72 -5.73
C VAL A 7 36.33 -10.21 -6.09
N VAL A 8 36.57 -10.51 -7.36
CA VAL A 8 36.70 -11.86 -7.90
C VAL A 8 38.05 -12.01 -8.56
N ASP A 9 38.91 -12.86 -8.00
CA ASP A 9 40.24 -13.16 -8.54
C ASP A 9 40.62 -14.55 -8.01
N ASP A 10 41.24 -15.43 -8.81
CA ASP A 10 41.58 -16.78 -8.38
C ASP A 10 42.86 -16.83 -7.53
N GLU A 11 43.74 -15.81 -7.65
CA GLU A 11 44.98 -15.71 -6.90
C GLU A 11 44.74 -15.17 -5.48
N SER A 12 45.02 -16.00 -4.46
CA SER A 12 44.83 -15.61 -3.06
C SER A 12 45.69 -14.43 -2.61
N SER A 13 46.89 -14.30 -3.18
CA SER A 13 47.81 -13.19 -2.94
C SER A 13 47.22 -11.87 -3.43
N ILE A 14 46.63 -11.85 -4.63
CA ILE A 14 46.01 -10.66 -5.21
C ILE A 14 44.77 -10.28 -4.41
N ARG A 15 43.87 -11.24 -4.11
CA ARG A 15 42.68 -10.98 -3.28
C ARG A 15 43.02 -10.32 -1.95
N SER A 16 44.01 -10.87 -1.23
CA SER A 16 44.42 -10.35 0.09
C SER A 16 45.01 -8.94 0.00
N ALA A 17 45.83 -8.68 -1.03
CA ALA A 17 46.42 -7.37 -1.25
C ALA A 17 45.37 -6.31 -1.61
N VAL A 18 44.44 -6.67 -2.51
CA VAL A 18 43.34 -5.79 -2.95
C VAL A 18 42.39 -5.51 -1.78
N GLU A 19 42.01 -6.52 -1.00
CA GLU A 19 41.19 -6.35 0.22
C GLU A 19 41.85 -5.37 1.18
N GLN A 20 43.08 -5.64 1.60
CA GLN A 20 43.78 -4.80 2.58
C GLN A 20 43.83 -3.35 2.12
N TRP A 21 44.14 -3.13 0.84
CA TRP A 21 44.27 -1.79 0.29
C TRP A 21 42.93 -1.06 0.12
N LEU A 22 41.89 -1.76 -0.36
CA LEU A 22 40.54 -1.19 -0.49
C LEU A 22 39.91 -0.91 0.88
N SER A 23 40.08 -1.80 1.85
CA SER A 23 39.60 -1.59 3.22
C SER A 23 40.28 -0.38 3.87
N LEU A 24 41.60 -0.20 3.71
CA LEU A 24 42.32 1.00 4.16
C LEU A 24 41.83 2.28 3.46
N SER A 25 41.26 2.15 2.27
CA SER A 25 40.69 3.25 1.49
C SER A 25 39.20 3.52 1.80
N GLY A 26 38.60 2.77 2.73
CA GLY A 26 37.23 2.97 3.22
C GLY A 26 36.14 2.16 2.50
N PHE A 27 36.52 1.15 1.70
CA PHE A 27 35.56 0.25 1.06
C PHE A 27 35.20 -0.95 1.94
N ASP A 28 33.96 -1.41 1.81
CA ASP A 28 33.48 -2.68 2.35
C ASP A 28 33.66 -3.76 1.28
N VAL A 29 34.57 -4.70 1.51
CA VAL A 29 35.07 -5.62 0.48
C VAL A 29 34.56 -7.04 0.76
N GLN A 30 34.00 -7.66 -0.26
CA GLN A 30 33.65 -9.08 -0.25
C GLN A 30 34.51 -9.82 -1.26
N LEU A 31 35.22 -10.85 -0.81
CA LEU A 31 36.15 -11.61 -1.63
C LEU A 31 35.52 -12.91 -2.13
N PHE A 32 35.71 -13.19 -3.42
CA PHE A 32 35.31 -14.44 -4.06
C PHE A 32 36.50 -15.04 -4.80
N SER A 33 36.68 -16.35 -4.64
CA SER A 33 37.73 -17.08 -5.35
C SER A 33 37.31 -17.54 -6.75
N ARG A 34 36.00 -17.51 -7.02
CA ARG A 34 35.39 -17.95 -8.25
C ARG A 34 34.17 -17.08 -8.61
N ALA A 35 33.93 -16.89 -9.90
CA ALA A 35 32.83 -16.06 -10.40
C ALA A 35 31.44 -16.63 -10.10
N ASP A 36 31.28 -17.96 -10.05
CA ASP A 36 30.01 -18.62 -9.71
C ASP A 36 29.59 -18.36 -8.26
N GLU A 37 30.53 -18.32 -7.32
CA GLU A 37 30.29 -17.95 -5.92
C GLU A 37 29.81 -16.50 -5.79
N CYS A 38 30.44 -15.58 -6.53
CA CYS A 38 30.04 -14.18 -6.57
C CYS A 38 28.61 -14.02 -7.10
N LEU A 39 28.27 -14.68 -8.21
CA LEU A 39 26.92 -14.65 -8.78
C LEU A 39 25.86 -15.26 -7.87
N ALA A 40 26.20 -16.29 -7.10
CA ALA A 40 25.27 -16.92 -6.16
C ALA A 40 24.94 -16.00 -4.97
N GLN A 41 25.88 -15.15 -4.56
CA GLN A 41 25.73 -14.24 -3.43
C GLN A 41 25.35 -12.81 -3.84
N LEU A 42 25.32 -12.49 -5.14
CA LEU A 42 24.96 -11.17 -5.65
C LEU A 42 23.49 -10.83 -5.32
N PRO A 43 23.22 -9.85 -4.44
CA PRO A 43 21.85 -9.49 -4.10
C PRO A 43 21.18 -8.73 -5.25
N ARG A 44 19.84 -8.80 -5.32
CA ARG A 44 19.06 -7.91 -6.20
C ARG A 44 19.32 -6.46 -5.82
N HIS A 45 19.52 -5.59 -6.81
CA HIS A 45 19.87 -4.18 -6.62
C HIS A 45 21.14 -3.95 -5.79
N PHE A 46 22.18 -4.78 -5.99
CA PHE A 46 23.45 -4.63 -5.26
C PHE A 46 23.97 -3.18 -5.28
N PRO A 47 24.18 -2.54 -4.11
CA PRO A 47 24.58 -1.15 -4.00
C PRO A 47 26.10 -0.99 -4.03
N GLY A 48 26.75 -1.56 -5.05
CA GLY A 48 28.21 -1.62 -5.14
C GLY A 48 28.74 -1.83 -6.55
N VAL A 49 30.01 -2.19 -6.63
CA VAL A 49 30.74 -2.47 -7.89
C VAL A 49 31.33 -3.88 -7.83
N ILE A 50 31.41 -4.56 -8.98
CA ILE A 50 32.16 -5.81 -9.11
C ILE A 50 33.53 -5.49 -9.72
N LEU A 51 34.58 -5.99 -9.09
CA LEU A 51 35.95 -5.97 -9.59
C LEU A 51 36.36 -7.40 -9.89
N SER A 52 36.61 -7.74 -11.15
CA SER A 52 36.91 -9.13 -11.54
C SER A 52 38.20 -9.22 -12.35
N ASP A 53 39.01 -10.24 -12.08
CA ASP A 53 40.03 -10.64 -13.03
C ASP A 53 39.40 -11.22 -14.31
N VAL A 54 40.04 -11.00 -15.45
CA VAL A 54 39.56 -11.49 -16.75
C VAL A 54 39.77 -13.00 -16.88
N ARG A 55 40.90 -13.53 -16.38
CA ARG A 55 41.33 -14.92 -16.61
C ARG A 55 41.27 -15.70 -15.31
N MET A 56 40.12 -16.33 -15.07
CA MET A 56 39.93 -17.19 -13.91
C MET A 56 39.58 -18.63 -14.35
N PRO A 57 39.94 -19.66 -13.57
CA PRO A 57 39.51 -21.02 -13.82
C PRO A 57 37.99 -21.18 -13.77
N GLY A 58 37.42 -21.92 -14.73
CA GLY A 58 35.98 -22.11 -14.84
C GLY A 58 35.33 -20.96 -15.59
N MET A 59 34.54 -20.14 -14.91
CA MET A 59 33.89 -18.98 -15.49
C MET A 59 34.85 -17.79 -15.51
N THR A 60 35.12 -17.25 -16.69
CA THR A 60 35.99 -16.09 -16.92
C THR A 60 35.34 -14.79 -16.47
N GLY A 61 36.13 -13.72 -16.32
CA GLY A 61 35.61 -12.39 -15.96
C GLY A 61 34.69 -11.81 -17.04
N LEU A 62 34.90 -12.15 -18.31
CA LEU A 62 34.03 -11.75 -19.42
C LEU A 62 32.68 -12.48 -19.39
N GLU A 63 32.67 -13.77 -19.06
CA GLU A 63 31.43 -14.53 -18.87
C GLU A 63 30.66 -14.04 -17.62
N LEU A 64 31.38 -13.69 -16.55
CA LEU A 64 30.80 -13.03 -15.38
C LEU A 64 30.14 -11.71 -15.75
N LEU A 65 30.82 -10.85 -16.53
CA LEU A 65 30.26 -9.61 -17.05
C LEU A 65 28.96 -9.87 -17.80
N ALA A 66 28.95 -10.83 -18.74
CA ALA A 66 27.77 -11.15 -19.53
C ALA A 66 26.57 -11.57 -18.66
N GLU A 67 26.78 -12.43 -17.65
CA GLU A 67 25.70 -12.87 -16.76
C GLU A 67 25.25 -11.75 -15.80
N VAL A 68 26.17 -10.88 -15.35
CA VAL A 68 25.83 -9.67 -14.58
C VAL A 68 24.97 -8.73 -15.41
N GLN A 69 25.36 -8.44 -16.65
CA GLN A 69 24.62 -7.57 -17.57
C GLN A 69 23.22 -8.13 -17.86
N ARG A 70 23.07 -9.46 -17.91
CA ARG A 70 21.77 -10.13 -18.07
C ARG A 70 20.86 -9.99 -16.84
N ARG A 71 21.44 -9.84 -15.64
CA ARG A 71 20.71 -9.67 -14.37
C ARG A 71 20.43 -8.21 -14.03
N ASP A 72 21.39 -7.34 -14.25
CA ASP A 72 21.33 -5.89 -14.02
C ASP A 72 22.35 -5.17 -14.90
N ALA A 73 21.90 -4.67 -16.06
CA ALA A 73 22.76 -4.00 -17.04
C ALA A 73 23.44 -2.72 -16.50
N ASP A 74 22.88 -2.11 -15.46
CA ASP A 74 23.46 -0.91 -14.84
C ASP A 74 24.37 -1.23 -13.64
N LEU A 75 24.66 -2.50 -13.34
CA LEU A 75 25.64 -2.86 -12.32
C LEU A 75 27.06 -2.71 -12.91
N PRO A 76 27.89 -1.78 -12.41
CA PRO A 76 29.23 -1.61 -12.93
C PRO A 76 30.12 -2.82 -12.61
N VAL A 77 30.79 -3.31 -13.64
CA VAL A 77 31.84 -4.34 -13.56
C VAL A 77 33.13 -3.73 -14.09
N ILE A 78 34.17 -3.74 -13.26
CA ILE A 78 35.53 -3.33 -13.64
C ILE A 78 36.36 -4.59 -13.83
N LEU A 79 36.97 -4.72 -15.01
CA LEU A 79 37.80 -5.87 -15.35
C LEU A 79 39.27 -5.57 -15.14
N LEU A 80 39.99 -6.52 -14.55
CA LEU A 80 41.44 -6.49 -14.38
C LEU A 80 42.08 -7.51 -15.32
N THR A 81 43.09 -7.10 -16.09
CA THR A 81 43.82 -8.02 -16.99
C THR A 81 45.31 -8.01 -16.70
N GLY A 82 45.98 -9.14 -16.88
CA GLY A 82 47.45 -9.22 -16.92
C GLY A 82 48.07 -8.97 -18.31
N HIS A 83 47.26 -8.80 -19.36
CA HIS A 83 47.73 -8.55 -20.74
C HIS A 83 46.92 -7.39 -21.36
N GLY A 84 47.59 -6.33 -21.78
CA GLY A 84 47.04 -5.14 -22.45
C GLY A 84 46.60 -5.33 -23.89
N ASP A 85 45.77 -6.35 -24.15
CA ASP A 85 45.16 -6.55 -25.45
C ASP A 85 44.05 -5.50 -25.66
N VAL A 86 44.40 -4.41 -26.36
CA VAL A 86 43.48 -3.30 -26.68
C VAL A 86 42.19 -3.78 -27.35
N PRO A 87 42.22 -4.69 -28.35
CA PRO A 87 41.02 -5.36 -28.87
C PRO A 87 40.08 -5.91 -27.79
N MET A 88 40.61 -6.69 -26.85
CA MET A 88 39.81 -7.28 -25.76
C MET A 88 39.21 -6.22 -24.84
N ALA A 89 39.97 -5.16 -24.53
CA ALA A 89 39.45 -4.06 -23.73
C ALA A 89 38.30 -3.34 -24.45
N VAL A 90 38.43 -3.10 -25.76
CA VAL A 90 37.38 -2.47 -26.58
C VAL A 90 36.13 -3.35 -26.62
N ASP A 91 36.28 -4.65 -26.81
CA ASP A 91 35.14 -5.58 -26.85
C ASP A 91 34.47 -5.70 -25.48
N ALA A 92 35.24 -5.78 -24.39
CA ALA A 92 34.69 -5.79 -23.03
C ALA A 92 33.88 -4.53 -22.70
N MET A 93 34.36 -3.35 -23.13
CA MET A 93 33.63 -2.09 -22.98
C MET A 93 32.34 -2.07 -23.83
N ARG A 94 32.36 -2.66 -25.03
CA ARG A 94 31.15 -2.84 -25.87
C ARG A 94 30.15 -3.78 -25.23
N ASP A 95 30.63 -4.81 -24.54
CA ASP A 95 29.83 -5.81 -23.83
C ASP A 95 29.30 -5.32 -22.48
N GLY A 96 29.58 -4.06 -22.10
CA GLY A 96 29.00 -3.40 -20.94
C GLY A 96 29.90 -3.31 -19.71
N ALA A 97 31.21 -3.61 -19.83
CA ALA A 97 32.16 -3.31 -18.77
C ALA A 97 32.14 -1.80 -18.45
N TYR A 98 32.24 -1.46 -17.17
CA TYR A 98 32.30 -0.07 -16.75
C TYR A 98 33.68 0.53 -17.01
N ASP A 99 34.72 -0.24 -16.71
CA ASP A 99 36.12 0.13 -16.94
C ASP A 99 36.97 -1.13 -17.07
N PHE A 100 38.16 -0.97 -17.64
CA PHE A 100 39.09 -2.05 -17.90
C PHE A 100 40.51 -1.59 -17.54
N LEU A 101 41.14 -2.28 -16.59
CA LEU A 101 42.44 -1.89 -16.04
C LEU A 101 43.50 -2.98 -16.27
N GLU A 102 44.62 -2.59 -16.87
CA GLU A 102 45.77 -3.46 -17.07
C GLU A 102 46.66 -3.51 -15.82
N LYS A 103 47.03 -4.71 -15.40
CA LYS A 103 48.02 -5.00 -14.35
C LYS A 103 49.42 -4.82 -14.96
N PRO A 104 50.35 -4.06 -14.32
CA PRO A 104 50.19 -3.39 -13.03
C PRO A 104 49.47 -2.03 -13.17
N PHE A 105 48.40 -1.83 -12.42
CA PHE A 105 47.69 -0.55 -12.32
C PHE A 105 48.17 0.25 -11.11
N SER A 106 48.07 1.58 -11.19
CA SER A 106 48.32 2.41 -10.02
C SER A 106 47.14 2.32 -9.04
N PRO A 107 47.40 2.34 -7.73
CA PRO A 107 46.36 2.47 -6.70
C PRO A 107 45.37 3.62 -7.01
N GLU A 108 45.88 4.78 -7.41
CA GLU A 108 45.08 5.97 -7.69
C GLU A 108 44.10 5.76 -8.85
N THR A 109 44.53 5.03 -9.89
CA THR A 109 43.71 4.71 -11.06
C THR A 109 42.52 3.82 -10.68
N LEU A 110 42.77 2.75 -9.91
CA LEU A 110 41.72 1.84 -9.48
C LEU A 110 40.74 2.52 -8.50
N LEU A 111 41.23 3.32 -7.54
CA LEU A 111 40.35 4.11 -6.66
C LEU A 111 39.50 5.10 -7.43
N GLY A 112 40.08 5.78 -8.41
CA GLY A 112 39.37 6.72 -9.27
C GLY A 112 38.26 6.03 -10.05
N SER A 113 38.55 4.85 -10.61
CA SER A 113 37.56 4.05 -11.33
C SER A 113 36.44 3.56 -10.42
N LEU A 114 36.77 2.96 -9.27
CA LEU A 114 35.80 2.48 -8.29
C LEU A 114 34.89 3.58 -7.76
N ARG A 115 35.43 4.76 -7.43
CA ARG A 115 34.61 5.89 -6.93
C ARG A 115 33.62 6.36 -7.98
N ARG A 116 34.06 6.57 -9.23
CA ARG A 116 33.15 6.96 -10.32
C ARG A 116 32.11 5.90 -10.61
N ALA A 117 32.47 4.61 -10.52
CA ALA A 117 31.55 3.50 -10.70
C ALA A 117 30.48 3.48 -9.60
N LEU A 118 30.89 3.67 -8.33
CA LEU A 118 29.98 3.74 -7.18
C LEU A 118 29.08 4.98 -7.24
N ASP A 119 29.60 6.13 -7.67
CA ASP A 119 28.81 7.35 -7.85
C ASP A 119 27.74 7.15 -8.93
N LYS A 120 28.13 6.59 -10.10
CA LYS A 120 27.16 6.24 -11.15
C LYS A 120 26.12 5.25 -10.62
N ARG A 121 26.54 4.22 -9.88
CA ARG A 121 25.62 3.22 -9.31
C ARG A 121 24.65 3.85 -8.32
N GLY A 122 25.12 4.77 -7.48
CA GLY A 122 24.29 5.54 -6.57
C GLY A 122 23.19 6.30 -7.29
N LEU A 123 23.56 7.04 -8.34
CA LEU A 123 22.60 7.80 -9.17
C LEU A 123 21.58 6.90 -9.88
N VAL A 124 22.00 5.74 -10.40
CA VAL A 124 21.09 4.79 -11.04
C VAL A 124 20.09 4.23 -10.02
N LEU A 125 20.56 3.80 -8.85
CA LEU A 125 19.68 3.25 -7.81
C LEU A 125 18.72 4.29 -7.28
N GLU A 126 19.17 5.54 -7.10
CA GLU A 126 18.31 6.66 -6.72
C GLU A 126 17.25 6.94 -7.78
N ASN A 127 17.64 7.01 -9.06
CA ASN A 127 16.70 7.22 -10.16
C ASN A 127 15.66 6.10 -10.26
N ARG A 128 16.07 4.83 -10.14
CA ARG A 128 15.16 3.67 -10.10
C ARG A 128 14.19 3.77 -8.92
N ALA A 129 14.69 4.08 -7.72
CA ALA A 129 13.84 4.26 -6.54
C ALA A 129 12.82 5.39 -6.71
N LEU A 130 13.20 6.50 -7.34
CA LEU A 130 12.29 7.61 -7.65
C LEU A 130 11.21 7.21 -8.67
N HIS A 131 11.58 6.46 -9.71
CA HIS A 131 10.63 5.93 -10.68
C HIS A 131 9.65 4.94 -10.04
N GLU A 132 10.14 4.01 -9.23
CA GLU A 132 9.30 3.07 -8.48
C GLU A 132 8.33 3.80 -7.53
N GLN A 133 8.78 4.85 -6.85
CA GLN A 133 7.91 5.67 -6.00
C GLN A 133 6.82 6.39 -6.81
N ALA A 134 7.15 6.93 -7.98
CA ALA A 134 6.19 7.58 -8.87
C ALA A 134 5.16 6.57 -9.40
N ASP A 135 5.60 5.40 -9.85
CA ASP A 135 4.73 4.33 -10.33
C ASP A 135 3.82 3.80 -9.23
N ASN A 136 4.36 3.59 -8.03
CA ASN A 136 3.59 3.16 -6.87
C ASN A 136 2.53 4.19 -6.48
N ARG A 137 2.86 5.48 -6.55
CA ARG A 137 1.88 6.55 -6.34
C ARG A 137 0.77 6.52 -7.38
N ALA A 138 1.09 6.38 -8.67
CA ALA A 138 0.09 6.29 -9.73
C ALA A 138 -0.84 5.07 -9.56
N LYS A 139 -0.28 3.90 -9.22
CA LYS A 139 -1.06 2.68 -8.92
C LYS A 139 -1.96 2.86 -7.69
N LEU A 140 -1.45 3.50 -6.63
CA LEU A 140 -2.24 3.75 -5.43
C LEU A 140 -3.39 4.73 -5.71
N ASP A 141 -3.14 5.78 -6.50
CA ASP A 141 -4.16 6.74 -6.93
C ASP A 141 -5.28 6.05 -7.73
N ALA A 142 -4.94 5.07 -8.58
CA ALA A 142 -5.92 4.26 -9.31
C ALA A 142 -6.68 3.26 -8.43
N THR A 143 -6.06 2.80 -7.33
CA THR A 143 -6.67 1.81 -6.42
C THR A 143 -7.60 2.45 -5.40
N LEU A 144 -7.14 3.50 -4.70
CA LEU A 144 -7.92 4.20 -3.68
C LEU A 144 -8.59 5.44 -4.27
N LEU A 145 -9.62 5.28 -5.11
CA LEU A 145 -10.25 6.37 -5.87
C LEU A 145 -10.81 7.53 -5.02
N GLY A 146 -10.59 8.76 -5.50
CA GLY A 146 -11.10 10.02 -4.93
C GLY A 146 -10.14 11.20 -5.16
N VAL A 147 -10.64 12.41 -4.98
CA VAL A 147 -9.90 13.67 -5.14
C VAL A 147 -9.78 14.44 -3.83
N SER A 148 -10.49 14.01 -2.79
CA SER A 148 -10.57 14.75 -1.54
C SER A 148 -9.26 14.88 -0.80
N ARG A 149 -9.07 16.02 -0.13
CA ARG A 149 -7.84 16.29 0.65
C ARG A 149 -7.61 15.22 1.72
N GLY A 150 -8.68 14.72 2.33
CA GLY A 150 -8.62 13.63 3.30
C GLY A 150 -8.05 12.35 2.68
N LEU A 151 -8.53 11.99 1.49
CA LEU A 151 -8.04 10.80 0.80
C LEU A 151 -6.62 10.96 0.24
N GLN A 152 -6.27 12.13 -0.29
CA GLN A 152 -4.90 12.43 -0.72
C GLN A 152 -3.90 12.30 0.43
N THR A 153 -4.28 12.80 1.62
CA THR A 153 -3.48 12.66 2.84
C THR A 153 -3.33 11.19 3.22
N LEU A 154 -4.43 10.43 3.19
CA LEU A 154 -4.43 9.00 3.49
C LEU A 154 -3.50 8.23 2.53
N ARG A 155 -3.55 8.47 1.21
CA ARG A 155 -2.69 7.78 0.24
C ARG A 155 -1.20 7.99 0.53
N ARG A 156 -0.81 9.23 0.85
CA ARG A 156 0.59 9.51 1.24
C ARG A 156 0.98 8.72 2.49
N GLN A 157 0.14 8.76 3.53
CA GLN A 157 0.42 8.01 4.77
C GLN A 157 0.45 6.50 4.54
N VAL A 158 -0.37 5.97 3.62
CA VAL A 158 -0.34 4.56 3.22
C VAL A 158 1.01 4.19 2.60
N LEU A 159 1.55 4.99 1.67
CA LEU A 159 2.87 4.72 1.08
C LEU A 159 3.98 4.80 2.14
N ASP A 160 3.96 5.84 2.97
CA ASP A 160 4.97 6.04 4.02
C ASP A 160 4.97 4.86 5.01
N LEU A 161 3.79 4.42 5.45
CA LEU A 161 3.66 3.29 6.38
C LEU A 161 3.88 1.94 5.70
N ALA A 162 3.54 1.77 4.42
CA ALA A 162 3.71 0.50 3.71
C ALA A 162 5.17 0.04 3.72
N ALA A 163 6.12 0.97 3.59
CA ALA A 163 7.56 0.71 3.63
C ALA A 163 8.11 0.29 5.01
N LEU A 164 7.35 0.55 6.09
CA LEU A 164 7.81 0.32 7.46
C LEU A 164 7.29 -1.02 8.04
N PRO A 165 8.12 -1.77 8.79
CA PRO A 165 7.73 -3.03 9.42
C PRO A 165 6.97 -2.79 10.75
N VAL A 166 6.02 -1.86 10.77
CA VAL A 166 5.23 -1.52 11.96
C VAL A 166 3.77 -1.98 11.83
N ASN A 167 3.14 -2.20 12.98
CA ASN A 167 1.71 -2.45 13.05
C ASN A 167 0.94 -1.17 12.72
N VAL A 168 -0.19 -1.32 12.03
CA VAL A 168 -1.03 -0.19 11.62
C VAL A 168 -2.48 -0.44 12.07
N LEU A 169 -3.07 0.55 12.74
CA LEU A 169 -4.49 0.57 13.09
C LEU A 169 -5.24 1.46 12.09
N ILE A 170 -6.23 0.92 11.39
CA ILE A 170 -7.10 1.64 10.46
C ILE A 170 -8.42 1.94 11.16
N ARG A 171 -8.70 3.21 11.40
CA ARG A 171 -9.95 3.66 12.01
C ARG A 171 -10.91 4.18 10.95
N GLY A 172 -12.12 3.65 10.92
CA GLY A 172 -13.16 4.11 10.01
C GLY A 172 -14.47 3.35 10.11
N GLU A 173 -15.54 3.93 9.58
CA GLU A 173 -16.87 3.33 9.63
C GLU A 173 -16.97 2.04 8.79
N THR A 174 -18.01 1.26 9.04
CA THR A 174 -18.32 0.08 8.23
C THR A 174 -18.59 0.49 6.78
N GLY A 175 -18.00 -0.24 5.83
CA GLY A 175 -18.18 0.06 4.40
C GLY A 175 -17.36 1.24 3.86
N SER A 176 -16.48 1.87 4.65
CA SER A 176 -15.65 3.01 4.19
C SER A 176 -14.46 2.62 3.29
N GLY A 177 -14.08 1.34 3.28
CA GLY A 177 -12.96 0.81 2.50
C GLY A 177 -11.72 0.41 3.30
N LYS A 178 -11.85 0.13 4.61
CA LYS A 178 -10.71 -0.24 5.48
C LYS A 178 -9.89 -1.42 4.97
N GLU A 179 -10.55 -2.46 4.46
CA GLU A 179 -9.89 -3.63 3.87
C GLU A 179 -9.05 -3.27 2.64
N LEU A 180 -9.55 -2.38 1.78
CA LEU A 180 -8.81 -1.90 0.61
C LEU A 180 -7.56 -1.12 1.04
N VAL A 181 -7.66 -0.29 2.08
CA VAL A 181 -6.49 0.41 2.66
C VAL A 181 -5.48 -0.60 3.24
N ALA A 182 -5.95 -1.63 3.94
CA ALA A 182 -5.09 -2.70 4.47
C ALA A 182 -4.38 -3.47 3.35
N ARG A 183 -5.09 -3.77 2.26
CA ARG A 183 -4.56 -4.38 1.04
C ARG A 183 -3.44 -3.52 0.46
N CYS A 184 -3.66 -2.21 0.30
CA CYS A 184 -2.64 -1.29 -0.18
C CYS A 184 -1.39 -1.25 0.72
N LEU A 185 -1.55 -1.22 2.05
CA LEU A 185 -0.41 -1.27 2.98
C LEU A 185 0.46 -2.53 2.80
N HIS A 186 -0.15 -3.63 2.37
CA HIS A 186 0.57 -4.87 2.06
C HIS A 186 1.20 -4.83 0.66
N ASP A 187 0.40 -4.52 -0.36
CA ASP A 187 0.81 -4.56 -1.77
C ASP A 187 1.92 -3.54 -2.11
N PHE A 188 1.98 -2.41 -1.39
CA PHE A 188 3.02 -1.39 -1.56
C PHE A 188 4.16 -1.51 -0.54
N GLY A 189 4.18 -2.58 0.26
CA GLY A 189 5.20 -2.83 1.28
C GLY A 189 6.23 -3.90 0.86
N PRO A 190 7.26 -4.13 1.69
CA PRO A 190 8.30 -5.13 1.42
C PRO A 190 7.79 -6.59 1.45
N ARG A 191 6.54 -6.80 1.89
CA ARG A 191 5.87 -8.11 1.99
C ARG A 191 4.83 -8.34 0.88
N ALA A 192 4.82 -7.54 -0.19
CA ALA A 192 3.82 -7.62 -1.27
C ALA A 192 3.72 -9.01 -1.93
N ASP A 193 4.84 -9.73 -2.06
CA ASP A 193 4.89 -11.08 -2.62
C ASP A 193 4.59 -12.19 -1.58
N LYS A 194 4.24 -11.81 -0.34
CA LYS A 194 3.98 -12.74 0.78
C LYS A 194 2.48 -12.86 1.03
N PRO A 195 2.03 -13.82 1.86
CA PRO A 195 0.61 -13.97 2.14
C PRO A 195 -0.01 -12.71 2.78
N PHE A 196 -1.18 -12.31 2.27
CA PHE A 196 -2.11 -11.40 2.96
C PHE A 196 -3.29 -12.22 3.47
N VAL A 197 -3.43 -12.31 4.79
CA VAL A 197 -4.47 -13.12 5.42
C VAL A 197 -5.46 -12.18 6.09
N ALA A 198 -6.67 -12.09 5.53
CA ALA A 198 -7.75 -11.32 6.12
C ALA A 198 -8.61 -12.17 7.06
N LEU A 199 -8.95 -11.62 8.22
CA LEU A 199 -9.82 -12.21 9.23
C LEU A 199 -10.81 -11.15 9.71
N ASN A 200 -12.10 -11.37 9.50
CA ASN A 200 -13.14 -10.55 10.10
C ASN A 200 -13.49 -11.13 11.48
N CYS A 201 -13.22 -10.37 12.54
CA CYS A 201 -13.39 -10.85 13.91
C CYS A 201 -14.87 -10.98 14.32
N ALA A 202 -15.77 -10.20 13.72
CA ALA A 202 -17.19 -10.28 14.00
C ALA A 202 -17.91 -11.43 13.27
N ALA A 203 -17.32 -11.92 12.18
CA ALA A 203 -17.91 -12.99 11.36
C ALA A 203 -17.66 -14.41 11.94
N ILE A 204 -16.77 -14.55 12.92
CA ILE A 204 -16.36 -15.85 13.45
C ILE A 204 -17.08 -16.10 14.79
N PRO A 205 -17.81 -17.23 14.94
CA PRO A 205 -18.38 -17.61 16.22
C PRO A 205 -17.30 -17.71 17.30
N GLU A 206 -17.58 -17.19 18.49
CA GLU A 206 -16.63 -17.12 19.62
C GLU A 206 -15.98 -18.48 19.92
N GLN A 207 -16.73 -19.57 19.83
CA GLN A 207 -16.24 -20.93 20.13
C GLN A 207 -15.23 -21.45 19.10
N LEU A 208 -15.27 -20.92 17.87
CA LEU A 208 -14.37 -21.33 16.78
C LEU A 208 -13.20 -20.37 16.61
N PHE A 209 -13.27 -19.17 17.21
CA PHE A 209 -12.30 -18.10 17.03
C PHE A 209 -10.87 -18.55 17.33
N GLU A 210 -10.69 -19.25 18.44
CA GLU A 210 -9.38 -19.73 18.87
C GLU A 210 -8.78 -20.75 17.90
N ALA A 211 -9.60 -21.70 17.43
CA ALA A 211 -9.17 -22.73 16.50
C ALA A 211 -8.88 -22.18 15.10
N GLU A 212 -9.63 -21.16 14.65
CA GLU A 212 -9.36 -20.47 13.38
C GLU A 212 -8.07 -19.62 13.47
N LEU A 213 -7.87 -18.89 14.56
CA LEU A 213 -6.73 -17.97 14.70
C LEU A 213 -5.41 -18.70 14.97
N PHE A 214 -5.39 -19.62 15.94
CA PHE A 214 -4.17 -20.31 16.41
C PHE A 214 -3.97 -21.70 15.80
N GLY A 215 -5.02 -22.30 15.25
CA GLY A 215 -4.97 -23.68 14.76
C GLY A 215 -5.06 -24.70 15.89
N HIS A 216 -5.12 -25.98 15.53
CA HIS A 216 -5.24 -27.08 16.49
C HIS A 216 -4.53 -28.34 16.03
N GLU A 217 -4.09 -29.15 16.98
CA GLU A 217 -3.68 -30.53 16.75
C GLU A 217 -4.88 -31.48 16.84
N SER A 218 -4.70 -32.71 16.34
CA SER A 218 -5.72 -33.74 16.41
C SER A 218 -6.09 -34.04 17.87
N GLY A 219 -7.38 -34.02 18.18
CA GLY A 219 -7.89 -34.29 19.54
C GLY A 219 -7.85 -33.11 20.52
N ALA A 220 -7.56 -31.89 20.05
CA ALA A 220 -7.54 -30.70 20.91
C ALA A 220 -8.90 -30.36 21.57
N PHE A 221 -10.01 -30.72 20.92
CA PHE A 221 -11.38 -30.57 21.46
C PHE A 221 -12.32 -31.60 20.82
N THR A 222 -13.55 -31.74 21.34
CA THR A 222 -14.55 -32.66 20.81
C THR A 222 -14.93 -32.30 19.37
N GLY A 223 -14.54 -33.14 18.41
CA GLY A 223 -14.75 -32.91 16.97
C GLY A 223 -13.51 -32.43 16.20
N ALA A 224 -12.37 -32.22 16.87
CA ALA A 224 -11.10 -31.87 16.23
C ALA A 224 -10.49 -33.07 15.49
N GLN A 225 -10.91 -33.29 14.25
CA GLN A 225 -10.34 -34.31 13.36
C GLN A 225 -9.13 -33.75 12.61
N GLY A 226 -7.95 -34.30 12.90
CA GLY A 226 -6.72 -33.94 12.22
C GLY A 226 -6.12 -32.61 12.68
N LYS A 227 -4.96 -32.29 12.11
CA LYS A 227 -4.23 -31.04 12.37
C LYS A 227 -4.75 -29.93 11.46
N ARG A 228 -4.94 -28.73 12.00
CA ARG A 228 -5.31 -27.53 11.23
C ARG A 228 -4.35 -26.38 11.51
N ILE A 229 -3.85 -25.77 10.44
CA ILE A 229 -3.02 -24.56 10.50
C ILE A 229 -3.92 -23.35 10.72
N GLY A 230 -3.62 -22.56 11.76
CA GLY A 230 -4.34 -21.33 12.09
C GLY A 230 -3.95 -20.16 11.19
N LYS A 231 -4.74 -19.10 11.21
CA LYS A 231 -4.52 -17.90 10.40
C LYS A 231 -3.23 -17.16 10.74
N LEU A 232 -2.81 -17.17 12.02
CA LEU A 232 -1.52 -16.59 12.42
C LEU A 232 -0.34 -17.33 11.79
N GLU A 233 -0.36 -18.66 11.84
CA GLU A 233 0.71 -19.48 11.25
C GLU A 233 0.70 -19.42 9.72
N TYR A 234 -0.50 -19.44 9.11
CA TYR A 234 -0.64 -19.32 7.65
C TYR A 234 -0.16 -17.97 7.11
N ALA A 235 -0.18 -16.92 7.95
CA ALA A 235 0.29 -15.58 7.59
C ALA A 235 1.81 -15.39 7.76
N ASP A 236 2.56 -16.42 8.15
CA ASP A 236 3.99 -16.32 8.43
C ASP A 236 4.79 -15.71 7.26
N GLY A 237 5.69 -14.77 7.59
CA GLY A 237 6.45 -13.97 6.62
C GLY A 237 5.61 -12.91 5.88
N GLY A 238 4.30 -12.85 6.10
CA GLY A 238 3.35 -11.97 5.42
C GLY A 238 2.68 -10.94 6.33
N THR A 239 1.43 -10.62 6.00
CA THR A 239 0.59 -9.66 6.71
C THR A 239 -0.71 -10.32 7.16
N LEU A 240 -1.06 -10.15 8.44
CA LEU A 240 -2.37 -10.51 8.98
C LEU A 240 -3.22 -9.25 9.13
N PHE A 241 -4.36 -9.22 8.44
CA PHE A 241 -5.37 -8.17 8.56
C PHE A 241 -6.52 -8.64 9.47
N LEU A 242 -6.72 -7.91 10.57
CA LEU A 242 -7.77 -8.16 11.56
C LEU A 242 -8.85 -7.09 11.42
N ASP A 243 -9.94 -7.39 10.71
CA ASP A 243 -11.08 -6.48 10.58
C ASP A 243 -12.01 -6.60 11.79
N GLU A 244 -12.63 -5.48 12.14
CA GLU A 244 -13.51 -5.33 13.32
C GLU A 244 -12.87 -5.89 14.61
N ILE A 245 -11.61 -5.52 14.86
CA ILE A 245 -10.78 -6.02 15.98
C ILE A 245 -11.44 -5.80 17.35
N GLU A 246 -12.28 -4.77 17.49
CA GLU A 246 -13.09 -4.49 18.68
C GLU A 246 -14.04 -5.64 19.05
N SER A 247 -14.40 -6.50 18.08
CA SER A 247 -15.27 -7.66 18.27
C SER A 247 -14.51 -8.91 18.73
N MET A 248 -13.18 -8.85 18.87
CA MET A 248 -12.39 -9.99 19.32
C MET A 248 -12.68 -10.34 20.78
N PRO A 249 -12.97 -11.61 21.12
CA PRO A 249 -13.19 -12.01 22.51
C PRO A 249 -11.98 -11.72 23.41
N LEU A 250 -12.21 -11.25 24.64
CA LEU A 250 -11.14 -10.84 25.58
C LEU A 250 -10.09 -11.94 25.84
N ALA A 251 -10.52 -13.20 25.89
CA ALA A 251 -9.61 -14.34 26.07
C ALA A 251 -8.61 -14.45 24.90
N GLN A 252 -9.06 -14.16 23.69
CA GLN A 252 -8.23 -14.22 22.48
C GLN A 252 -7.32 -13.00 22.35
N GLN A 253 -7.74 -11.84 22.85
CA GLN A 253 -6.89 -10.65 22.95
C GLN A 253 -5.62 -10.90 23.78
N VAL A 254 -5.73 -11.65 24.90
CA VAL A 254 -4.57 -12.03 25.73
C VAL A 254 -3.58 -12.88 24.94
N LYS A 255 -4.07 -13.88 24.21
CA LYS A 255 -3.22 -14.78 23.42
C LYS A 255 -2.59 -14.06 22.25
N LEU A 256 -3.34 -13.22 21.54
CA LEU A 256 -2.80 -12.39 20.46
C LEU A 256 -1.67 -11.50 20.97
N LEU A 257 -1.85 -10.81 22.10
CA LEU A 257 -0.81 -9.98 22.70
C LEU A 257 0.49 -10.74 22.93
N ARG A 258 0.41 -11.99 23.45
CA ARG A 258 1.59 -12.84 23.63
C ARG A 258 2.29 -13.15 22.31
N VAL A 259 1.53 -13.49 21.26
CA VAL A 259 2.11 -13.71 19.92
C VAL A 259 2.83 -12.46 19.40
N LEU A 260 2.23 -11.27 19.58
CA LEU A 260 2.85 -10.01 19.17
C LEU A 260 4.13 -9.69 19.93
N GLN A 261 4.22 -10.08 21.21
CA GLN A 261 5.38 -9.85 22.07
C GLN A 261 6.50 -10.84 21.82
N GLU A 262 6.17 -12.13 21.71
CA GLU A 262 7.14 -13.22 21.68
C GLU A 262 7.47 -13.71 20.27
N GLN A 263 6.70 -13.28 19.25
CA GLN A 263 6.79 -13.77 17.87
C GLN A 263 6.68 -15.30 17.79
N LYS A 264 5.88 -15.87 18.69
CA LYS A 264 5.68 -17.31 18.84
C LYS A 264 4.21 -17.59 19.14
N LEU A 265 3.71 -18.71 18.63
CA LEU A 265 2.38 -19.22 18.95
C LEU A 265 2.42 -20.70 19.30
N GLU A 266 1.37 -21.16 19.96
CA GLU A 266 1.12 -22.57 20.26
C GLU A 266 -0.26 -22.94 19.71
N ARG A 267 -0.35 -24.09 19.04
CA ARG A 267 -1.64 -24.62 18.58
C ARG A 267 -2.43 -25.18 19.75
N LEU A 268 -3.76 -25.22 19.62
CA LEU A 268 -4.60 -25.88 20.62
C LEU A 268 -4.23 -27.36 20.76
N GLY A 269 -4.10 -27.81 22.00
CA GLY A 269 -3.69 -29.18 22.32
C GLY A 269 -2.21 -29.48 22.11
N SER A 270 -1.37 -28.46 21.87
CA SER A 270 0.08 -28.60 21.68
C SER A 270 0.85 -27.68 22.62
N ASN A 271 2.02 -28.15 23.07
CA ASN A 271 3.02 -27.34 23.78
C ASN A 271 4.19 -26.94 22.86
N LEU A 272 4.07 -27.21 21.55
CA LEU A 272 5.10 -26.86 20.58
C LEU A 272 5.02 -25.37 20.27
N SER A 273 6.06 -24.64 20.67
CA SER A 273 6.24 -23.23 20.32
C SER A 273 6.68 -23.07 18.87
N ILE A 274 5.91 -22.33 18.08
CA ILE A 274 6.13 -22.10 16.65
C ILE A 274 6.48 -20.63 16.45
N ARG A 275 7.65 -20.34 15.91
CA ARG A 275 8.07 -18.96 15.57
C ARG A 275 7.27 -18.46 14.37
N VAL A 276 6.81 -17.21 14.44
CA VAL A 276 6.11 -16.53 13.35
C VAL A 276 6.63 -15.10 13.18
N ASP A 277 6.76 -14.65 11.95
CA ASP A 277 7.11 -13.28 11.59
C ASP A 277 5.94 -12.60 10.88
N LEU A 278 5.17 -11.80 11.62
CA LEU A 278 3.91 -11.21 11.16
C LEU A 278 3.95 -9.69 11.21
N ARG A 279 3.47 -9.06 10.14
CA ARG A 279 2.99 -7.67 10.19
C ARG A 279 1.50 -7.68 10.49
N ILE A 280 1.06 -6.92 11.50
CA ILE A 280 -0.37 -6.79 11.81
C ILE A 280 -0.93 -5.48 11.27
N ILE A 281 -2.05 -5.59 10.57
CA ILE A 281 -2.92 -4.46 10.27
C ILE A 281 -4.25 -4.75 10.94
N ALA A 282 -4.72 -3.85 11.81
CA ALA A 282 -6.01 -3.99 12.46
C ALA A 282 -6.96 -2.91 11.96
N ALA A 283 -8.25 -3.20 11.87
CA ALA A 283 -9.28 -2.23 11.52
C ALA A 283 -10.36 -2.18 12.61
N THR A 284 -10.77 -0.97 12.96
CA THR A 284 -11.76 -0.70 14.01
C THR A 284 -12.72 0.40 13.59
N LYS A 285 -13.96 0.33 14.07
CA LYS A 285 -14.90 1.47 14.03
C LYS A 285 -14.73 2.40 15.25
N PRO A 286 -14.82 1.92 16.51
CA PRO A 286 -14.62 2.76 17.69
C PRO A 286 -13.15 3.05 17.96
N ASP A 287 -12.92 3.96 18.91
CA ASP A 287 -11.60 4.15 19.52
C ASP A 287 -11.28 2.97 20.46
N LEU A 288 -10.16 2.28 20.24
CA LEU A 288 -9.81 1.12 21.09
C LEU A 288 -9.48 1.51 22.53
N LEU A 289 -9.01 2.74 22.78
CA LEU A 289 -8.76 3.21 24.15
C LEU A 289 -10.07 3.50 24.88
N ASP A 290 -11.10 3.98 24.18
CA ASP A 290 -12.44 4.12 24.77
C ASP A 290 -13.08 2.77 25.05
N GLU A 291 -12.93 1.80 24.13
CA GLU A 291 -13.38 0.42 24.36
C GLU A 291 -12.64 -0.23 25.54
N ALA A 292 -11.36 0.11 25.74
CA ALA A 292 -10.58 -0.35 26.89
C ALA A 292 -11.07 0.24 28.21
N ARG A 293 -11.34 1.55 28.26
CA ARG A 293 -11.95 2.21 29.43
C ARG A 293 -13.31 1.62 29.79
N ALA A 294 -14.05 1.15 28.78
CA ALA A 294 -15.34 0.49 28.96
C ALA A 294 -15.24 -1.01 29.30
N GLY A 295 -14.03 -1.58 29.43
CA GLY A 295 -13.79 -2.97 29.78
C GLY A 295 -14.10 -3.98 28.67
N ARG A 296 -14.29 -3.53 27.43
CA ARG A 296 -14.59 -4.39 26.26
C ARG A 296 -13.35 -4.74 25.45
N PHE A 297 -12.27 -4.01 25.65
CA PHE A 297 -10.99 -4.26 25.01
C PHE A 297 -9.84 -4.18 26.02
N ARG A 298 -8.72 -4.85 25.76
CA ARG A 298 -7.55 -4.74 26.63
C ARG A 298 -6.69 -3.55 26.26
N GLU A 299 -6.38 -2.73 27.25
CA GLU A 299 -5.56 -1.54 27.10
C GLU A 299 -4.14 -1.85 26.57
N ASP A 300 -3.50 -2.91 27.07
CA ASP A 300 -2.17 -3.34 26.65
C ASP A 300 -2.11 -3.74 25.15
N LEU A 301 -3.12 -4.45 24.67
CA LEU A 301 -3.26 -4.79 23.26
C LEU A 301 -3.54 -3.55 22.40
N ALA A 302 -4.37 -2.62 22.87
CA ALA A 302 -4.67 -1.38 22.14
C ALA A 302 -3.39 -0.59 21.87
N TYR A 303 -2.53 -0.43 22.89
CA TYR A 303 -1.23 0.23 22.72
C TYR A 303 -0.28 -0.54 21.80
N ARG A 304 -0.28 -1.88 21.84
CA ARG A 304 0.60 -2.70 20.98
C ARG A 304 0.19 -2.67 19.50
N LEU A 305 -1.11 -2.51 19.22
CA LEU A 305 -1.64 -2.38 17.86
C LEU A 305 -1.52 -0.94 17.34
N ASN A 306 -1.74 0.06 18.20
CA ASN A 306 -1.75 1.48 17.81
C ASN A 306 -0.33 2.09 17.80
N VAL A 307 0.57 1.51 17.01
CA VAL A 307 1.90 2.10 16.75
C VAL A 307 1.79 3.23 15.71
N ALA A 308 0.95 3.03 14.70
CA ALA A 308 0.57 4.03 13.72
C ALA A 308 -0.93 3.93 13.43
N GLU A 309 -1.63 5.06 13.40
CA GLU A 309 -3.06 5.13 13.12
C GLU A 309 -3.33 5.80 11.78
N LEU A 310 -4.16 5.16 10.95
CA LEU A 310 -4.73 5.73 9.73
C LEU A 310 -6.22 5.96 9.92
N ARG A 311 -6.66 7.22 9.78
CA ARG A 311 -8.08 7.56 9.81
C ARG A 311 -8.63 7.60 8.38
N LEU A 312 -9.59 6.73 8.10
CA LEU A 312 -10.35 6.71 6.85
C LEU A 312 -11.68 7.46 7.04
N PRO A 313 -11.84 8.67 6.47
CA PRO A 313 -13.05 9.47 6.66
C PRO A 313 -14.28 8.78 6.04
N PRO A 314 -15.45 8.89 6.68
CA PRO A 314 -16.70 8.42 6.10
C PRO A 314 -17.04 9.20 4.83
N LEU A 315 -17.85 8.60 3.95
CA LEU A 315 -18.15 9.15 2.63
C LEU A 315 -18.80 10.55 2.68
N ARG A 316 -19.64 10.81 3.69
CA ARG A 316 -20.25 12.13 3.94
C ARG A 316 -19.25 13.26 4.25
N GLU A 317 -18.05 12.94 4.71
CA GLU A 317 -16.96 13.91 4.95
C GLU A 317 -16.09 14.14 3.70
N ARG A 318 -16.31 13.36 2.63
CA ARG A 318 -15.61 13.43 1.35
C ARG A 318 -16.59 13.37 0.17
N ARG A 319 -17.62 14.22 0.20
CA ARG A 319 -18.71 14.22 -0.79
C ARG A 319 -18.23 14.44 -2.23
N GLU A 320 -17.12 15.16 -2.40
CA GLU A 320 -16.45 15.37 -3.70
C GLU A 320 -15.94 14.07 -4.36
N ASP A 321 -15.76 12.98 -3.60
CA ASP A 321 -15.35 11.68 -4.11
C ASP A 321 -16.53 10.85 -4.64
N ILE A 322 -17.76 11.17 -4.24
CA ILE A 322 -18.97 10.39 -4.55
C ILE A 322 -19.18 10.20 -6.05
N PRO A 323 -19.11 11.25 -6.91
CA PRO A 323 -19.39 11.08 -8.33
C PRO A 323 -18.39 10.15 -9.00
N LEU A 324 -17.09 10.36 -8.72
CA LEU A 324 -16.01 9.53 -9.27
C LEU A 324 -16.13 8.06 -8.85
N LEU A 325 -16.42 7.82 -7.57
CA LEU A 325 -16.62 6.47 -7.05
C LEU A 325 -17.84 5.80 -7.68
N PHE A 326 -18.96 6.52 -7.76
CA PHE A 326 -20.20 6.02 -8.33
C PHE A 326 -20.03 5.61 -9.79
N GLU A 327 -19.46 6.51 -10.60
CA GLU A 327 -19.19 6.25 -12.03
C GLU A 327 -18.29 5.04 -12.21
N SER A 328 -17.22 4.93 -11.42
CA SER A 328 -16.33 3.76 -11.48
C SER A 328 -17.06 2.46 -11.15
N PHE A 329 -17.87 2.41 -10.09
CA PHE A 329 -18.64 1.21 -9.75
C PHE A 329 -19.69 0.87 -10.82
N ALA A 330 -20.36 1.88 -11.36
CA ALA A 330 -21.36 1.70 -12.41
C ALA A 330 -20.73 1.21 -13.72
N GLN A 331 -19.58 1.76 -14.13
CA GLN A 331 -18.83 1.30 -15.30
C GLN A 331 -18.37 -0.15 -15.13
N ASN A 332 -17.76 -0.50 -13.99
CA ASN A 332 -17.34 -1.87 -13.69
C ASN A 332 -18.52 -2.85 -13.70
N ALA A 333 -19.68 -2.45 -13.16
CA ALA A 333 -20.90 -3.25 -13.20
C ALA A 333 -21.45 -3.39 -14.62
N ALA A 334 -21.43 -2.33 -15.42
CA ALA A 334 -21.90 -2.32 -16.80
C ALA A 334 -21.05 -3.25 -17.69
N GLU A 335 -19.73 -3.19 -17.57
CA GLU A 335 -18.80 -4.09 -18.26
C GLU A 335 -19.07 -5.55 -17.91
N ARG A 336 -19.17 -5.87 -16.61
CA ARG A 336 -19.45 -7.24 -16.14
C ARG A 336 -20.80 -7.78 -16.63
N LEU A 337 -21.80 -6.91 -16.78
CA LEU A 337 -23.16 -7.26 -17.18
C LEU A 337 -23.40 -7.13 -18.69
N GLY A 338 -22.41 -6.71 -19.48
CA GLY A 338 -22.55 -6.46 -20.91
C GLY A 338 -23.55 -5.35 -21.23
N ARG A 339 -23.67 -4.34 -20.37
CA ARG A 339 -24.55 -3.17 -20.51
C ARG A 339 -23.74 -1.91 -20.75
N THR A 340 -24.44 -0.83 -21.11
CA THR A 340 -23.88 0.52 -21.15
C THR A 340 -24.36 1.32 -19.94
N PHE A 341 -23.52 2.21 -19.44
CA PHE A 341 -23.87 3.17 -18.39
C PHE A 341 -23.69 4.59 -18.95
N PRO A 342 -24.78 5.38 -19.09
CA PRO A 342 -24.68 6.75 -19.55
C PRO A 342 -24.06 7.65 -18.46
N PRO A 343 -23.49 8.81 -18.83
CA PRO A 343 -23.03 9.81 -17.86
C PRO A 343 -24.15 10.24 -16.90
N LEU A 344 -23.77 10.58 -15.66
CA LEU A 344 -24.71 11.06 -14.65
C LEU A 344 -25.40 12.35 -15.09
N SER A 345 -26.72 12.40 -14.99
CA SER A 345 -27.49 13.64 -15.16
C SER A 345 -27.33 14.54 -13.92
N GLY A 346 -27.58 15.85 -14.09
CA GLY A 346 -27.52 16.83 -12.99
C GLY A 346 -28.39 16.45 -11.77
N PRO A 347 -29.66 16.01 -11.96
CA PRO A 347 -30.49 15.55 -10.85
C PRO A 347 -29.98 14.29 -10.15
N GLN A 348 -29.42 13.32 -10.89
CA GLN A 348 -28.79 12.14 -10.29
C GLN A 348 -27.59 12.54 -9.43
N LEU A 349 -26.74 13.43 -9.94
CA LEU A 349 -25.58 13.95 -9.21
C LEU A 349 -26.03 14.66 -7.93
N SER A 350 -27.05 15.51 -8.00
CA SER A 350 -27.60 16.21 -6.84
C SER A 350 -28.13 15.24 -5.79
N HIS A 351 -28.86 14.20 -6.21
CA HIS A 351 -29.35 13.16 -5.33
C HIS A 351 -28.19 12.45 -4.61
N LEU A 352 -27.19 11.97 -5.35
CA LEU A 352 -26.02 11.28 -4.82
C LEU A 352 -25.25 12.14 -3.80
N LEU A 353 -25.10 13.44 -4.06
CA LEU A 353 -24.39 14.38 -3.18
C LEU A 353 -25.20 14.77 -1.94
N SER A 354 -26.52 14.71 -1.99
CA SER A 354 -27.40 15.04 -0.86
C SER A 354 -27.48 13.91 0.18
N HIS A 355 -27.31 12.66 -0.24
CA HIS A 355 -27.38 11.49 0.62
C HIS A 355 -26.19 11.40 1.59
N ASP A 356 -26.44 10.92 2.83
CA ASP A 356 -25.43 10.85 3.89
C ASP A 356 -24.60 9.55 3.88
N TRP A 357 -25.01 8.56 3.09
CA TRP A 357 -24.32 7.29 2.89
C TRP A 357 -23.91 6.58 4.19
N PRO A 358 -24.86 6.18 5.05
CA PRO A 358 -24.57 5.47 6.30
C PRO A 358 -23.81 4.14 6.09
N GLY A 359 -23.97 3.47 4.95
CA GLY A 359 -23.19 2.31 4.55
C GLY A 359 -21.94 2.64 3.74
N ASN A 360 -21.59 3.93 3.64
CA ASN A 360 -20.39 4.47 3.01
C ASN A 360 -20.21 3.97 1.55
N VAL A 361 -18.98 3.61 1.17
CA VAL A 361 -18.60 3.21 -0.19
C VAL A 361 -19.29 1.89 -0.58
N ARG A 362 -19.52 0.98 0.38
CA ARG A 362 -20.24 -0.28 0.13
C ARG A 362 -21.69 -0.04 -0.30
N GLU A 363 -22.38 0.88 0.37
CA GLU A 363 -23.73 1.29 -0.04
C GLU A 363 -23.72 1.97 -1.40
N LEU A 364 -22.79 2.89 -1.64
CA LEU A 364 -22.63 3.57 -2.93
C LEU A 364 -22.43 2.57 -4.09
N ALA A 365 -21.56 1.58 -3.91
CA ALA A 365 -21.32 0.53 -4.91
C ALA A 365 -22.59 -0.29 -5.20
N ASN A 366 -23.34 -0.66 -4.16
CA ASN A 366 -24.60 -1.39 -4.32
C ASN A 366 -25.65 -0.56 -5.09
N VAL A 367 -25.75 0.74 -4.82
CA VAL A 367 -26.66 1.64 -5.55
C VAL A 367 -26.24 1.77 -7.02
N ALA A 368 -24.94 1.91 -7.29
CA ALA A 368 -24.40 1.96 -8.66
C ALA A 368 -24.73 0.69 -9.46
N GLU A 369 -24.51 -0.49 -8.87
CA GLU A 369 -24.85 -1.77 -9.50
C GLU A 369 -26.36 -1.89 -9.77
N ARG A 370 -27.20 -1.48 -8.82
CA ARG A 370 -28.66 -1.49 -9.00
C ARG A 370 -29.12 -0.55 -10.13
N GLN A 371 -28.48 0.61 -10.29
CA GLN A 371 -28.79 1.52 -11.38
C GLN A 371 -28.50 0.87 -12.75
N VAL A 372 -27.36 0.21 -12.91
CA VAL A 372 -27.00 -0.52 -14.14
C VAL A 372 -27.99 -1.66 -14.44
N LEU A 373 -28.53 -2.31 -13.40
CA LEU A 373 -29.55 -3.34 -13.54
C LEU A 373 -30.93 -2.78 -13.97
N GLY A 374 -31.14 -1.46 -13.92
CA GLY A 374 -32.46 -0.84 -14.14
C GLY A 374 -33.36 -0.93 -12.91
N LEU A 375 -32.79 -1.20 -11.73
CA LEU A 375 -33.47 -1.31 -10.43
C LEU A 375 -33.21 -0.08 -9.54
N GLY A 376 -32.67 0.98 -10.13
CA GLY A 376 -32.47 2.28 -9.49
C GLY A 376 -33.79 3.03 -9.35
N GLU A 377 -33.79 4.07 -8.51
CA GLU A 377 -34.93 4.98 -8.40
C GLU A 377 -35.21 5.67 -9.74
N PRO A 378 -36.48 5.93 -10.10
CA PRO A 378 -36.82 6.63 -11.32
C PRO A 378 -36.11 7.99 -11.35
N GLU A 379 -35.54 8.34 -12.50
CA GLU A 379 -34.83 9.62 -12.66
C GLU A 379 -35.74 10.77 -12.23
N PRO A 380 -35.29 11.66 -11.34
CA PRO A 380 -36.00 12.92 -11.12
C PRO A 380 -36.07 13.63 -12.47
N ALA A 381 -37.25 14.16 -12.82
CA ALA A 381 -37.49 14.82 -14.12
C ALA A 381 -36.32 15.75 -14.48
N GLY A 382 -35.61 15.40 -15.55
CA GLY A 382 -34.32 15.96 -15.94
C GLY A 382 -34.36 17.42 -16.34
N ILE A 383 -33.28 18.13 -16.02
CA ILE A 383 -32.95 19.44 -16.60
C ILE A 383 -32.43 19.21 -18.03
N ASP A 384 -32.93 19.99 -18.98
CA ASP A 384 -32.71 19.86 -20.42
C ASP A 384 -31.21 19.95 -20.80
N PRO A 385 -30.63 19.04 -21.63
CA PRO A 385 -29.19 19.00 -21.96
C PRO A 385 -28.57 20.21 -22.68
N GLY A 386 -29.30 21.33 -22.82
CA GLY A 386 -28.87 22.56 -23.47
C GLY A 386 -28.63 23.76 -22.54
N GLN A 387 -28.75 23.60 -21.22
CA GLN A 387 -28.64 24.72 -20.28
C GLN A 387 -27.18 25.10 -19.98
N SER A 388 -26.91 26.41 -19.92
CA SER A 388 -25.60 26.96 -19.54
C SER A 388 -25.25 26.60 -18.09
N LEU A 389 -23.95 26.58 -17.76
CA LEU A 389 -23.49 26.34 -16.38
C LEU A 389 -24.16 27.26 -15.35
N ALA A 390 -24.41 28.52 -15.72
CA ALA A 390 -25.11 29.48 -14.85
C ALA A 390 -26.55 29.03 -14.54
N ALA A 391 -27.29 28.58 -15.56
CA ALA A 391 -28.65 28.07 -15.38
C ALA A 391 -28.67 26.76 -14.56
N GLN A 392 -27.69 25.88 -14.76
CA GLN A 392 -27.55 24.66 -13.95
C GLN A 392 -27.25 24.98 -12.48
N GLN A 393 -26.37 25.95 -12.21
CA GLN A 393 -26.08 26.41 -10.85
C GLN A 393 -27.33 27.02 -10.19
N GLU A 394 -28.12 27.80 -10.92
CA GLU A 394 -29.37 28.37 -10.40
C GLU A 394 -30.40 27.29 -10.07
N ALA A 395 -30.58 26.29 -10.95
CA ALA A 395 -31.49 25.18 -10.72
C ALA A 395 -31.07 24.32 -9.52
N PHE A 396 -29.77 24.05 -9.38
CA PHE A 396 -29.21 23.31 -8.25
C PHE A 396 -29.38 24.10 -6.93
N GLU A 397 -29.12 25.41 -6.95
CA GLU A 397 -29.33 26.28 -5.81
C GLU A 397 -30.80 26.27 -5.34
N ALA A 398 -31.74 26.37 -6.27
CA ALA A 398 -33.17 26.27 -5.98
C ALA A 398 -33.55 24.92 -5.35
N HIS A 399 -32.96 23.83 -5.85
CA HIS A 399 -33.17 22.48 -5.31
C HIS A 399 -32.66 22.36 -3.86
N CYS A 400 -31.44 22.81 -3.58
CA CYS A 400 -30.86 22.79 -2.23
C CYS A 400 -31.71 23.58 -1.23
N LEU A 401 -32.17 24.79 -1.60
CA LEU A 401 -33.05 25.61 -0.77
C LEU A 401 -34.38 24.90 -0.49
N ARG A 402 -34.99 24.30 -1.51
CA ARG A 402 -36.25 23.57 -1.39
C ARG A 402 -36.12 22.33 -0.49
N ALA A 403 -35.03 21.57 -0.64
CA ALA A 403 -34.76 20.38 0.16
C ALA A 403 -34.53 20.71 1.65
N ALA A 404 -33.78 21.77 1.95
CA ALA A 404 -33.58 22.25 3.32
C ALA A 404 -34.90 22.76 3.94
N LEU A 405 -35.66 23.59 3.21
CA LEU A 405 -36.98 24.07 3.65
C LEU A 405 -37.95 22.93 3.94
N THR A 406 -37.94 21.87 3.11
CA THR A 406 -38.79 20.69 3.30
C THR A 406 -38.38 19.89 4.55
N ARG A 407 -37.08 19.65 4.76
CA ARG A 407 -36.58 18.93 5.95
C ARG A 407 -36.90 19.64 7.26
N HIS A 408 -36.84 20.97 7.25
CA HIS A 408 -37.09 21.80 8.42
C HIS A 408 -38.52 22.34 8.51
N LYS A 409 -39.45 21.87 7.67
CA LYS A 409 -40.86 22.28 7.66
C LYS A 409 -41.05 23.80 7.67
N GLY A 410 -40.26 24.51 6.87
CA GLY A 410 -40.31 25.97 6.78
C GLY A 410 -39.69 26.73 7.95
N ASP A 411 -39.04 26.09 8.93
CA ASP A 411 -38.29 26.80 9.99
C ASP A 411 -37.04 27.48 9.43
N VAL A 412 -37.17 28.78 9.19
CA VAL A 412 -36.10 29.63 8.63
C VAL A 412 -34.85 29.62 9.49
N LYS A 413 -34.96 29.51 10.83
CA LYS A 413 -33.78 29.56 11.69
C LYS A 413 -32.93 28.29 11.50
N ALA A 414 -33.59 27.13 11.50
CA ALA A 414 -32.93 25.85 11.29
C ALA A 414 -32.33 25.73 9.88
N VAL A 415 -33.02 26.23 8.85
CA VAL A 415 -32.50 26.23 7.46
C VAL A 415 -31.27 27.12 7.30
N LEU A 416 -31.25 28.30 7.94
CA LEU A 416 -30.08 29.19 7.89
C LEU A 416 -28.86 28.59 8.57
N GLU A 417 -29.08 27.86 9.66
CA GLU A 417 -28.04 27.15 10.41
C GLU A 417 -27.49 25.96 9.60
N GLU A 418 -28.37 25.19 8.95
CA GLU A 418 -27.98 24.07 8.09
C GLU A 418 -27.18 24.53 6.86
N LEU A 419 -27.71 25.51 6.12
CA LEU A 419 -27.12 25.97 4.86
C LEU A 419 -25.96 26.95 5.06
N GLN A 420 -25.70 27.38 6.29
CA GLN A 420 -24.69 28.39 6.65
C GLN A 420 -24.81 29.67 5.82
N LEU A 421 -26.04 30.13 5.56
CA LEU A 421 -26.31 31.32 4.76
C LEU A 421 -26.70 32.51 5.65
N PRO A 422 -26.21 33.74 5.36
CA PRO A 422 -26.73 34.95 5.98
C PRO A 422 -28.22 35.15 5.63
N ARG A 423 -29.01 35.61 6.60
CA ARG A 423 -30.46 35.79 6.43
C ARG A 423 -30.85 36.65 5.22
N ARG A 424 -30.06 37.68 4.93
CA ARG A 424 -30.26 38.55 3.76
C ARG A 424 -30.08 37.78 2.45
N THR A 425 -28.95 37.08 2.31
CA THR A 425 -28.63 36.25 1.13
C THR A 425 -29.66 35.15 0.93
N PHE A 426 -30.13 34.51 2.00
CA PHE A 426 -31.18 33.51 1.93
C PHE A 426 -32.51 34.09 1.42
N ASN A 427 -32.94 35.24 1.93
CA ASN A 427 -34.16 35.91 1.46
C ASN A 427 -34.05 36.34 -0.01
N GLU A 428 -32.90 36.90 -0.41
CA GLU A 428 -32.63 37.27 -1.82
C GLU A 428 -32.69 36.04 -2.73
N LYS A 429 -32.13 34.90 -2.31
CA LYS A 429 -32.20 33.63 -3.06
C LYS A 429 -33.61 33.03 -3.08
N MET A 430 -34.35 33.05 -1.98
CA MET A 430 -35.76 32.60 -1.96
C MET A 430 -36.61 33.42 -2.93
N GLN A 431 -36.44 34.75 -2.94
CA GLN A 431 -37.16 35.63 -3.85
C GLN A 431 -36.77 35.39 -5.31
N ARG A 432 -35.46 35.24 -5.59
CA ARG A 432 -34.95 34.93 -6.93
C ARG A 432 -35.52 33.61 -7.48
N HIS A 433 -35.69 32.60 -6.62
CA HIS A 433 -36.19 31.27 -7.01
C HIS A 433 -37.69 31.08 -6.80
N GLY A 434 -38.42 32.14 -6.44
CA GLY A 434 -39.88 32.10 -6.24
C GLY A 434 -40.34 31.16 -5.11
N LEU A 435 -39.50 30.92 -4.11
CA LEU A 435 -39.80 30.04 -2.98
C LEU A 435 -40.43 30.86 -1.84
N THR A 436 -41.60 30.44 -1.34
CA THR A 436 -42.20 31.01 -0.13
C THR A 436 -42.25 29.96 0.98
N ARG A 437 -42.04 30.41 2.23
CA ARG A 437 -42.07 29.53 3.41
C ARG A 437 -43.36 28.73 3.53
N GLU A 438 -44.48 29.32 3.09
CA GLU A 438 -45.83 28.76 3.21
C GLU A 438 -46.03 27.52 2.36
N MET A 439 -45.16 27.30 1.37
CA MET A 439 -45.17 26.10 0.53
C MET A 439 -44.61 24.86 1.24
N PHE A 440 -44.00 25.01 2.42
CA PHE A 440 -43.25 23.95 3.12
C PHE A 440 -43.63 23.80 4.60
N LEU A 441 -44.75 24.40 5.02
CA LEU A 441 -45.29 24.32 6.39
C LEU A 441 -46.10 23.03 6.64
#